data_AF-A0A0R6AYT7-F1
#
_entry.id   AF-A0A0R6AYT7-F1
#
_cell.length_a   1.000
_cell.length_b   1.000
_cell.length_c   1.000
_cell.angle_alpha   90.00
_cell.angle_beta   90.00
_cell.angle_gamma   90.00
#
_symmetry.space_group_name_H-M   'P 1'
#
loop_
_entity.id
_entity.type
_entity.pdbx_description
1 polymer ?
#
loop_
_entity_poly.entity_id
_entity_poly.type
_entity_poly.pdbx_seq_one_letter_code
_entity_poly.pdbx_strand_id
1 'polypeptide(L)'
;TRNSMSGGVLALNEFPEQFEKLKANPDLIPNAVSEIIRWQTPLAYMRRIAKKDVILNGQFIRAGDKVVMWYASGNRDERVFDRPDELIIDRSNARNHIAFGFGIHRC
;
A
#
# COMPACT_ATOMS: atom_id res chain seq x y z
N THR A 1 -3.03 3.97 -11.63
CA THR A 1 -2.21 3.77 -12.84
C THR A 1 -1.22 4.88 -13.09
N ARG A 2 -1.62 6.12 -13.49
CA ARG A 2 -0.68 7.23 -13.77
C ARG A 2 0.36 7.45 -12.67
N ASN A 3 -0.09 7.70 -11.43
CA ASN A 3 0.82 7.97 -10.32
C ASN A 3 1.67 6.73 -9.95
N SER A 4 1.22 5.51 -10.26
CA SER A 4 2.01 4.29 -10.07
C SER A 4 3.16 4.20 -11.07
N MET A 5 2.95 4.64 -12.32
CA MET A 5 4.01 4.70 -13.33
C MET A 5 5.09 5.70 -12.92
N SER A 6 4.70 6.93 -12.54
CA SER A 6 5.65 7.93 -12.04
C SER A 6 6.34 7.48 -10.75
N GLY A 7 5.57 6.90 -9.82
CA GLY A 7 6.07 6.39 -8.55
C GLY A 7 7.08 5.26 -8.68
N GLY A 8 6.90 4.38 -9.67
CA GLY A 8 7.88 3.33 -9.96
C GLY A 8 9.23 3.89 -10.41
N VAL A 9 9.24 4.93 -11.25
CA VAL A 9 10.48 5.60 -11.67
C VAL A 9 11.15 6.29 -10.48
N LEU A 10 10.39 6.99 -9.64
CA LEU A 10 10.90 7.63 -8.43
C LEU A 10 11.52 6.60 -7.48
N ALA A 11 10.77 5.55 -7.14
CA ALA A 11 11.21 4.54 -6.18
C ALA A 11 12.45 3.79 -6.69
N LEU A 12 12.50 3.42 -7.97
CA LEU A 12 13.69 2.77 -8.54
C LEU A 12 14.91 3.71 -8.61
N ASN A 13 14.71 5.02 -8.61
CA ASN A 13 15.79 6.00 -8.51
C ASN A 13 16.27 6.18 -7.07
N GLU A 14 15.37 6.14 -6.08
CA GLU A 14 15.72 6.19 -4.64
C GLU A 14 16.39 4.89 -4.16
N PHE A 15 16.05 3.76 -4.78
CA PHE A 15 16.57 2.41 -4.48
C PHE A 15 17.24 1.80 -5.73
N PRO A 16 18.35 2.39 -6.21
CA PRO A 16 18.98 2.00 -7.48
C PRO A 16 19.45 0.53 -7.48
N GLU A 17 19.77 -0.05 -6.32
CA GLU A 17 20.11 -1.45 -6.18
C GLU A 17 18.95 -2.40 -6.52
N GLN A 18 17.70 -1.98 -6.25
CA GLN A 18 16.52 -2.72 -6.69
C GLN A 18 16.34 -2.63 -8.20
N PHE A 19 16.72 -1.50 -8.81
CA PHE A 19 16.70 -1.35 -10.26
C PHE A 19 17.74 -2.24 -10.94
N GLU A 20 18.97 -2.29 -10.40
CA GLU A 20 19.99 -3.24 -10.87
C GLU A 20 19.53 -4.70 -10.71
N LYS A 21 18.92 -5.05 -9.57
CA LYS A 21 18.33 -6.38 -9.34
C LYS A 21 17.25 -6.71 -10.39
N LEU A 22 16.37 -5.77 -10.69
CA LEU A 22 15.32 -5.96 -11.70
C LEU A 22 15.88 -6.14 -13.11
N LYS A 23 16.92 -5.39 -13.47
CA LYS A 23 17.61 -5.55 -14.76
C LYS A 23 18.29 -6.92 -14.88
N ALA A 24 18.88 -7.41 -13.78
CA ALA A 24 19.52 -8.72 -13.74
C ALA A 24 18.52 -9.88 -13.79
N ASN A 25 17.30 -9.68 -13.27
CA ASN A 25 16.24 -10.69 -13.29
C ASN A 25 14.85 -10.08 -13.60
N PRO A 26 14.48 -9.97 -14.89
CA PRO A 26 13.17 -9.46 -15.31
C PRO A 26 11.97 -10.28 -14.83
N ASP A 27 12.15 -11.54 -14.41
CA ASP A 27 11.06 -12.37 -13.89
C ASP A 27 10.50 -11.81 -12.56
N LEU A 28 11.21 -10.87 -11.92
CA LEU A 28 10.73 -10.16 -10.73
C LEU A 28 9.67 -9.10 -11.05
N ILE A 29 9.47 -8.71 -12.31
CA ILE A 29 8.53 -7.64 -12.72
C ILE A 29 7.13 -7.80 -12.10
N PRO A 30 6.48 -8.99 -12.12
CA PRO A 30 5.14 -9.14 -11.54
C PRO A 30 5.08 -8.81 -10.04
N ASN A 31 6.12 -9.14 -9.27
CA ASN A 31 6.18 -8.81 -7.85
C ASN A 31 6.59 -7.35 -7.63
N ALA A 32 7.56 -6.85 -8.41
CA ALA A 32 7.99 -5.45 -8.40
C ALA A 32 6.81 -4.49 -8.64
N VAL A 33 5.89 -4.83 -9.55
CA VAL A 33 4.66 -4.06 -9.78
C VAL A 33 3.80 -3.97 -8.52
N SER A 34 3.61 -5.09 -7.81
CA SER A 34 2.85 -5.11 -6.55
C SER A 34 3.56 -4.27 -5.47
N GLU A 35 4.89 -4.38 -5.38
CA GLU A 35 5.67 -3.60 -4.42
C GLU A 35 5.64 -2.09 -4.72
N ILE A 36 5.75 -1.68 -5.99
CA ILE A 36 5.63 -0.27 -6.39
C ILE A 36 4.23 0.27 -6.02
N ILE A 37 3.18 -0.52 -6.24
CA ILE A 37 1.82 -0.13 -5.87
C ILE A 37 1.67 0.01 -4.34
N ARG A 38 2.25 -0.90 -3.55
CA ARG A 38 2.31 -0.80 -2.08
C ARG A 38 3.05 0.46 -1.65
N TRP A 39 4.28 0.63 -2.13
CA TRP A 39 5.18 1.70 -1.72
C TRP A 39 4.60 3.08 -2.06
N GLN A 40 4.07 3.24 -3.28
CA GLN A 40 3.49 4.49 -3.76
C GLN A 40 2.12 4.79 -3.13
N THR A 41 1.30 3.77 -2.87
CA THR A 41 -0.10 3.91 -2.43
C THR A 41 -0.86 5.06 -3.13
N PRO A 42 -1.22 4.91 -4.42
CA PRO A 42 -1.69 6.03 -5.25
C PRO A 42 -2.97 6.75 -4.75
N LEU A 43 -3.79 6.06 -3.97
CA LEU A 43 -4.92 6.64 -3.24
C LEU A 43 -4.63 6.52 -1.75
N ALA A 44 -4.36 7.65 -1.10
CA ALA A 44 -3.94 7.66 0.30
C ALA A 44 -5.00 7.10 1.25
N TYR A 45 -6.28 7.30 0.94
CA TYR A 45 -7.38 6.83 1.77
C TYR A 45 -8.68 6.61 1.00
N MET A 46 -9.59 5.87 1.65
CA MET A 46 -11.02 5.90 1.36
C MET A 46 -11.79 6.18 2.64
N ARG A 47 -12.94 6.84 2.49
CA ARG A 47 -13.79 7.23 3.62
C ARG A 47 -15.06 6.36 3.70
N ARG A 48 -15.52 6.13 4.93
CA ARG A 48 -16.78 5.47 5.31
C ARG A 48 -17.58 6.39 6.24
N ILE A 49 -18.82 6.00 6.50
CA ILE A 49 -19.67 6.57 7.56
C ILE A 49 -20.08 5.42 8.47
N ALA A 50 -19.93 5.60 9.79
CA ALA A 50 -20.41 4.63 10.76
C ALA A 50 -21.95 4.57 10.72
N LYS A 51 -22.53 3.39 10.45
CA LYS A 51 -23.99 3.21 10.39
C LYS A 51 -24.65 3.13 11.76
N LYS A 52 -23.86 2.84 12.80
CA LYS A 52 -24.26 2.73 14.20
C LYS A 52 -23.06 3.08 15.08
N ASP A 53 -23.33 3.35 16.36
CA ASP A 53 -22.30 3.48 17.38
C ASP A 53 -21.46 2.19 17.46
N VAL A 54 -20.14 2.35 17.59
CA VAL A 54 -19.21 1.21 17.61
C VAL A 54 -17.94 1.55 18.40
N ILE A 55 -17.38 0.53 19.07
CA ILE A 55 -16.03 0.60 19.65
C ILE A 55 -15.04 -0.03 18.66
N LEU A 56 -14.00 0.71 18.27
CA LEU A 56 -12.89 0.22 17.45
C LEU A 56 -11.56 0.55 18.15
N ASN A 57 -10.73 -0.47 18.40
CA ASN A 57 -9.46 -0.34 19.13
C ASN A 57 -9.60 0.47 20.44
N GLY A 58 -10.66 0.21 21.21
CA GLY A 58 -10.95 0.88 22.48
C GLY A 58 -11.50 2.31 22.35
N GLN A 59 -11.70 2.83 21.14
CA GLN A 59 -12.25 4.17 20.90
C GLN A 59 -13.71 4.11 20.45
N PHE A 60 -14.54 5.04 20.94
CA PHE A 60 -15.95 5.14 20.58
C PHE A 60 -16.16 6.02 19.35
N ILE A 61 -16.80 5.46 18.33
CA ILE A 61 -17.17 6.12 17.08
C ILE A 61 -18.69 6.18 17.02
N ARG A 62 -19.27 7.37 16.83
CA ARG A 62 -20.72 7.56 16.79
C ARG A 62 -21.30 7.22 15.43
N ALA A 63 -22.57 6.81 15.42
CA ALA A 63 -23.36 6.75 14.20
C ALA A 63 -23.32 8.10 13.46
N GLY A 64 -23.06 8.07 12.16
CA GLY A 64 -22.90 9.26 11.33
C GLY A 64 -21.47 9.78 11.21
N ASP A 65 -20.55 9.37 12.08
CA ASP A 65 -19.15 9.82 12.02
C ASP A 65 -18.47 9.36 10.72
N LYS A 66 -17.64 10.24 10.17
CA LYS A 66 -16.77 9.91 9.03
C LYS A 66 -15.56 9.15 9.56
N VAL A 67 -15.32 7.97 8.99
CA VAL A 67 -14.14 7.15 9.31
C VAL A 67 -13.27 7.04 8.07
N VAL A 68 -11.98 7.36 8.21
CA VAL A 68 -11.02 7.36 7.10
C VAL A 68 -10.08 6.18 7.27
N MET A 69 -9.98 5.34 6.23
CA MET A 69 -9.04 4.23 6.17
C MET A 69 -7.80 4.71 5.42
N TRP A 70 -6.75 5.07 6.16
CA TRP A 70 -5.48 5.56 5.63
C TRP A 70 -4.62 4.41 5.08
N TYR A 71 -4.87 4.00 3.84
CA TYR A 71 -4.08 2.98 3.16
C TYR A 71 -2.59 3.34 3.13
N ALA A 72 -2.26 4.64 2.98
CA ALA A 72 -0.87 5.10 3.00
C ALA A 72 -0.17 4.78 4.33
N SER A 73 -0.89 4.81 5.45
CA SER A 73 -0.36 4.39 6.74
C SER A 73 -0.32 2.86 6.85
N GLY A 74 -1.39 2.16 6.47
CA GLY A 74 -1.45 0.70 6.59
C GLY A 74 -0.44 -0.04 5.71
N ASN A 75 -0.13 0.47 4.51
CA ASN A 75 0.93 -0.08 3.66
C ASN A 75 2.34 0.17 4.21
N ARG A 76 2.48 1.01 5.25
CA ARG A 76 3.71 1.24 5.99
C ARG A 76 3.69 0.67 7.42
N ASP A 77 2.69 -0.14 7.77
CA ASP A 77 2.58 -0.73 9.11
C ASP A 77 3.61 -1.84 9.30
N GLU A 78 4.56 -1.63 10.21
CA GLU A 78 5.64 -2.55 10.55
C GLU A 78 5.16 -3.89 11.13
N ARG A 79 3.92 -3.96 11.61
CA ARG A 79 3.31 -5.19 12.10
C ARG A 79 3.01 -6.19 10.98
N VAL A 80 2.99 -5.72 9.73
CA VAL A 80 2.70 -6.52 8.53
C VAL A 80 3.87 -6.51 7.55
N PHE A 81 4.50 -5.36 7.34
CA PHE A 81 5.59 -5.18 6.39
C PHE A 81 6.88 -4.84 7.11
N ASP A 82 7.84 -5.76 7.15
CA ASP A 82 9.19 -5.46 7.63
C ASP A 82 9.86 -4.40 6.73
N ARG A 83 10.62 -3.47 7.32
CA ARG A 83 11.21 -2.30 6.64
C ARG A 83 10.21 -1.65 5.66
N PRO A 84 9.08 -1.14 6.18
CA PRO A 84 7.93 -0.77 5.35
C PRO A 84 8.20 0.36 4.36
N ASP A 85 9.14 1.25 4.70
CA ASP A 85 9.49 2.41 3.89
C ASP A 85 10.49 2.10 2.76
N GLU A 86 11.13 0.92 2.79
CA GLU A 86 12.03 0.48 1.73
C GLU A 86 11.26 -0.11 0.55
N LEU A 87 11.77 0.13 -0.66
CA LEU A 87 11.36 -0.62 -1.85
C LEU A 87 12.11 -1.96 -1.87
N ILE A 88 11.38 -3.08 -1.78
CA ILE A 88 11.97 -4.41 -1.86
C ILE A 88 11.22 -5.19 -2.95
N ILE A 89 11.74 -5.22 -4.18
CA ILE A 89 10.98 -5.69 -5.36
C ILE A 89 10.65 -7.18 -5.32
N ASP A 90 11.38 -7.95 -4.51
CA ASP A 90 11.21 -9.38 -4.24
C ASP A 90 10.55 -9.64 -2.88
N ARG A 91 9.93 -8.62 -2.26
CA ARG A 91 9.17 -8.77 -1.02
C ARG A 91 8.08 -9.83 -1.18
N SER A 92 8.17 -10.89 -0.39
CA SER A 92 7.29 -12.06 -0.45
C SER A 92 5.81 -11.74 -0.21
N ASN A 93 5.52 -10.72 0.61
CA ASN A 93 4.16 -10.31 0.94
C ASN A 93 3.69 -9.03 0.24
N ALA A 94 4.36 -8.58 -0.83
CA ALA A 94 3.98 -7.34 -1.56
C ALA A 94 2.52 -7.36 -2.04
N ARG A 95 2.01 -8.52 -2.48
CA ARG A 95 0.62 -8.70 -2.94
C ARG A 95 -0.46 -8.52 -1.86
N ASN A 96 -0.06 -8.47 -0.59
CA ASN A 96 -0.98 -8.26 0.54
C ASN A 96 -1.25 -6.77 0.79
N HIS A 97 -0.70 -5.86 -0.02
CA HIS A 97 -0.93 -4.43 0.10
C HIS A 97 -2.42 -4.07 0.01
N ILE A 98 -2.79 -2.93 0.59
CA ILE A 98 -4.17 -2.43 0.61
C ILE A 98 -4.38 -1.21 -0.30
N ALA A 99 -3.46 -0.92 -1.22
CA ALA A 99 -3.56 0.22 -2.14
C ALA A 99 -4.78 0.16 -3.09
N PHE A 100 -5.33 -1.04 -3.34
CA PHE A 100 -6.58 -1.23 -4.09
C PHE A 100 -7.82 -1.38 -3.19
N GLY A 101 -7.67 -1.15 -1.88
CA GLY A 101 -8.68 -1.47 -0.88
C GLY A 101 -8.86 -2.98 -0.71
N PHE A 102 -9.91 -3.35 0.02
CA PHE A 102 -10.27 -4.75 0.27
C PHE A 102 -11.80 -4.88 0.41
N GLY A 103 -12.31 -6.11 0.23
CA GLY A 103 -13.74 -6.41 0.30
C GLY A 103 -14.50 -6.09 -1.00
N ILE A 104 -15.81 -5.86 -0.90
CA ILE A 104 -16.73 -5.73 -2.04
C ILE A 104 -16.47 -4.52 -2.95
N HIS A 105 -15.62 -3.59 -2.52
CA HIS A 105 -15.22 -2.40 -3.28
C HIS A 105 -13.73 -2.43 -3.64
N ARG A 106 -13.10 -3.61 -3.62
CA ARG A 106 -11.75 -3.80 -4.17
C ARG A 106 -11.77 -3.45 -5.66
N CYS A 107 -10.78 -2.67 -6.08
CA CYS A 107 -10.56 -2.31 -7.48
C CYS A 107 -10.37 -3.56 -8.36
#